data_AF-A0A7U9TIB5-F1
#
_entry.id   AF-A0A7U9TIB5-F1
#
_cell.length_a   1.000
_cell.length_b   1.000
_cell.length_c   1.000
_cell.angle_alpha   90.00
_cell.angle_beta   90.00
_cell.angle_gamma   90.00
#
_symmetry.space_group_name_H-M   'P 1'
#
loop_
_entity.id
_entity.type
_entity.pdbx_description
1 polymer ?
#
loop_
_entity_poly.entity_id
_entity_poly.type
_entity_poly.pdbx_seq_one_letter_code
_entity_poly.pdbx_strand_id
1 'polypeptide(L)'
;MLYSSQLQRFYKREYATRDIKKSMREDKNLKEFKGIVKSENPNDTWEDIYHRNLVKLALMILLYVYSNDDEKISNEELKNIKRVNKEEKRYLTNDDHMEIYNLAVKKMTLSAFLEYIRQQEYKESIFNDACDRAKKSMIKNRVYDKILADLKEEFKRYSK
;
A
#
# COMPACT_ATOMS: atom_id res chain seq x y z
N MET A 1 -11.54 0.64 -19.61
CA MET A 1 -11.58 0.01 -18.27
C MET A 1 -10.66 -1.23 -18.25
N LEU A 2 -9.34 -1.08 -18.41
CA LEU A 2 -8.38 -2.19 -18.66
C LEU A 2 -7.28 -2.33 -17.58
N TYR A 3 -7.25 -1.43 -16.61
CA TYR A 3 -6.27 -1.33 -15.52
C TYR A 3 -6.24 -2.52 -14.56
N SER A 4 -7.36 -3.23 -14.50
CA SER A 4 -7.61 -4.26 -13.51
C SER A 4 -6.79 -5.52 -13.80
N SER A 5 -6.67 -5.97 -15.05
CA SER A 5 -6.34 -7.39 -15.27
C SER A 5 -4.92 -7.82 -14.90
N GLN A 6 -3.86 -7.03 -15.11
CA GLN A 6 -2.47 -7.51 -14.91
C GLN A 6 -1.97 -7.40 -13.47
N LEU A 7 -2.21 -6.25 -12.83
CA LEU A 7 -1.96 -6.06 -11.41
C LEU A 7 -2.86 -7.00 -10.61
N GLN A 8 -4.13 -7.13 -11.02
CA GLN A 8 -4.99 -8.10 -10.37
C GLN A 8 -4.52 -9.52 -10.60
N ARG A 9 -4.09 -9.89 -11.81
CA ARG A 9 -3.52 -11.23 -12.08
C ARG A 9 -2.24 -11.48 -11.31
N PHE A 10 -1.44 -10.47 -11.01
CA PHE A 10 -0.22 -10.62 -10.22
C PHE A 10 -0.57 -11.00 -8.79
N TYR A 11 -1.31 -10.15 -8.07
CA TYR A 11 -1.74 -10.46 -6.69
C TYR A 11 -2.64 -11.71 -6.65
N LYS A 12 -3.54 -11.89 -7.62
CA LYS A 12 -4.38 -13.09 -7.70
C LYS A 12 -3.60 -14.37 -8.01
N ARG A 13 -2.43 -14.32 -8.67
CA ARG A 13 -1.55 -15.49 -8.87
C ARG A 13 -0.62 -15.73 -7.70
N GLU A 14 -0.01 -14.68 -7.17
CA GLU A 14 0.91 -14.79 -6.03
C GLU A 14 0.20 -15.27 -4.77
N TYR A 15 -1.08 -14.90 -4.59
CA TYR A 15 -1.82 -15.14 -3.35
C TYR A 15 -3.06 -16.03 -3.57
N ALA A 16 -3.07 -16.89 -4.60
CA ALA A 16 -4.17 -17.79 -4.96
C ALA A 16 -4.43 -18.97 -3.99
N THR A 17 -4.13 -18.84 -2.69
CA THR A 17 -4.42 -19.90 -1.70
C THR A 17 -5.93 -19.94 -1.37
N ARG A 18 -6.42 -21.10 -0.91
CA ARG A 18 -7.86 -21.39 -0.70
C ARG A 18 -8.56 -20.37 0.22
N ASP A 19 -7.82 -19.69 1.09
CA ASP A 19 -8.36 -18.73 2.06
C ASP A 19 -8.87 -17.43 1.40
N ILE A 20 -8.27 -16.99 0.28
CA ILE A 20 -8.66 -15.75 -0.41
C ILE A 20 -10.00 -15.89 -1.15
N LYS A 21 -10.32 -17.09 -1.66
CA LYS A 21 -11.65 -17.34 -2.25
C LYS A 21 -12.78 -17.22 -1.22
N LYS A 22 -12.46 -17.37 0.07
CA LYS A 22 -13.41 -17.23 1.18
C LYS A 22 -13.56 -15.77 1.60
N SER A 23 -12.45 -15.03 1.76
CA SER A 23 -12.48 -13.59 2.09
C SER A 23 -13.08 -12.73 0.97
N MET A 24 -12.81 -13.05 -0.31
CA MET A 24 -13.46 -12.37 -1.46
C MET A 24 -14.97 -12.63 -1.57
N ARG A 25 -15.50 -13.67 -0.89
CA ARG A 25 -16.96 -13.90 -0.78
C ARG A 25 -17.58 -13.16 0.40
N GLU A 26 -16.78 -12.79 1.39
CA GLU A 26 -17.21 -12.11 2.62
C GLU A 26 -17.27 -10.57 2.48
N ASP A 27 -16.83 -10.02 1.33
CA ASP A 27 -16.87 -8.60 0.92
C ASP A 27 -18.28 -7.95 0.94
N LYS A 28 -19.32 -8.66 1.37
CA LYS A 28 -20.67 -8.12 1.61
C LYS A 28 -20.91 -7.64 3.05
N ASN A 29 -20.00 -7.91 4.00
CA ASN A 29 -20.17 -7.57 5.41
C ASN A 29 -18.88 -6.97 6.02
N LEU A 30 -18.36 -5.89 5.44
CA LEU A 30 -17.25 -5.13 6.03
C LEU A 30 -17.75 -4.36 7.27
N LYS A 31 -17.69 -5.02 8.42
CA LYS A 31 -17.69 -4.33 9.72
C LYS A 31 -16.40 -3.52 9.85
N GLU A 32 -16.56 -2.32 10.38
CA GLU A 32 -15.50 -1.38 10.77
C GLU A 32 -14.34 -2.09 11.48
N PHE A 33 -13.19 -2.20 10.82
CA PHE A 33 -11.97 -2.69 11.45
C PHE A 33 -11.25 -1.52 12.12
N LYS A 34 -11.26 -1.54 13.46
CA LYS A 34 -10.52 -0.60 14.31
C LYS A 34 -9.01 -0.86 14.20
N GLY A 35 -8.25 0.23 14.13
CA GLY A 35 -6.82 0.29 13.87
C GLY A 35 -5.90 -0.32 14.92
N ILE A 36 -4.62 -0.10 14.65
CA ILE A 36 -3.42 -0.82 15.09
C ILE A 36 -3.37 -2.22 14.48
N VAL A 37 -2.47 -2.40 13.49
CA VAL A 37 -2.04 -3.73 13.04
C VAL A 37 -1.51 -4.47 14.27
N LYS A 38 -2.35 -5.35 14.82
CA LYS A 38 -1.98 -6.22 15.93
C LYS A 38 -0.94 -7.21 15.41
N SER A 39 0.00 -7.59 16.27
CA SER A 39 0.90 -8.69 15.95
C SER A 39 0.04 -9.92 15.62
N GLU A 40 0.09 -10.38 14.37
CA GLU A 40 -0.63 -11.59 13.94
C GLU A 40 0.08 -12.82 14.50
N ASN A 41 1.38 -12.71 14.70
CA ASN A 41 2.18 -13.68 15.41
C ASN A 41 2.57 -13.09 16.79
N PRO A 42 2.26 -13.78 17.90
CA PRO A 42 2.62 -13.32 19.25
C PRO A 42 4.14 -13.23 19.49
N ASN A 43 4.96 -13.75 18.56
CA ASN A 43 6.41 -13.63 18.59
C ASN A 43 6.97 -12.45 17.78
N ASP A 44 6.14 -11.67 17.07
CA ASP A 44 6.63 -10.53 16.30
C ASP A 44 7.15 -9.45 17.26
N THR A 45 8.35 -8.94 16.97
CA THR A 45 8.91 -7.82 17.73
C THR A 45 8.25 -6.50 17.32
N TRP A 46 8.39 -5.45 18.14
CA TRP A 46 7.91 -4.12 17.73
C TRP A 46 8.61 -3.64 16.45
N GLU A 47 9.85 -4.08 16.21
CA GLU A 47 10.64 -3.77 15.02
C GLU A 47 10.04 -4.43 13.77
N ASP A 48 9.58 -5.68 13.89
CA ASP A 48 8.91 -6.38 12.79
C ASP A 48 7.59 -5.71 12.42
N ILE A 49 6.79 -5.33 13.43
CA ILE A 49 5.54 -4.59 13.21
C ILE A 49 5.82 -3.22 12.59
N TYR A 50 6.86 -2.53 13.04
CA TYR A 50 7.29 -1.26 12.46
C TYR A 50 7.68 -1.43 10.98
N HIS A 51 8.53 -2.40 10.68
CA HIS A 51 8.97 -2.69 9.31
C HIS A 51 7.83 -3.13 8.40
N ARG A 52 6.93 -4.00 8.87
CA ARG A 52 5.71 -4.38 8.15
C ARG A 52 4.89 -3.16 7.75
N ASN A 53 4.60 -2.28 8.70
CA ASN A 53 3.82 -1.06 8.46
C ASN A 53 4.55 -0.09 7.51
N LEU A 54 5.85 0.08 7.69
CA LEU A 54 6.70 0.91 6.84
C LEU A 54 6.67 0.43 5.38
N VAL A 55 6.87 -0.87 5.16
CA VAL A 55 6.87 -1.50 3.83
C VAL A 55 5.50 -1.41 3.19
N LYS A 56 4.46 -1.73 3.96
CA LYS A 56 3.07 -1.65 3.50
C LYS A 56 2.74 -0.26 3.00
N LEU A 57 2.99 0.77 3.83
CA LEU A 57 2.78 2.17 3.44
C LEU A 57 3.64 2.55 2.23
N ALA A 58 4.89 2.14 2.16
CA ALA A 58 5.75 2.45 1.01
C ALA A 58 5.20 1.87 -0.31
N LEU A 59 4.66 0.65 -0.29
CA LEU A 59 4.00 0.04 -1.46
C LEU A 59 2.71 0.78 -1.84
N MET A 60 1.92 1.20 -0.85
CA MET A 60 0.70 2.00 -1.08
C MET A 60 1.04 3.38 -1.68
N ILE A 61 2.12 4.01 -1.21
CA ILE A 61 2.62 5.29 -1.74
C ILE A 61 3.11 5.13 -3.18
N LEU A 62 3.86 4.07 -3.50
CA LEU A 62 4.29 3.81 -4.87
C LEU A 62 3.09 3.65 -5.81
N LEU A 63 2.07 2.91 -5.40
CA LEU A 63 0.82 2.77 -6.15
C LEU A 63 0.11 4.11 -6.35
N TYR A 64 0.03 4.92 -5.29
CA TYR A 64 -0.55 6.26 -5.36
C TYR A 64 0.19 7.14 -6.35
N VAL A 65 1.51 7.25 -6.22
CA VAL A 65 2.32 8.17 -7.03
C VAL A 65 2.23 7.82 -8.52
N TYR A 66 2.40 6.54 -8.87
CA TYR A 66 2.31 6.10 -10.26
C TYR A 66 0.91 6.32 -10.85
N SER A 67 -0.13 5.94 -10.09
CA SER A 67 -1.50 6.11 -10.58
C SER A 67 -1.99 7.56 -10.61
N ASN A 68 -1.31 8.52 -9.99
CA ASN A 68 -1.68 9.94 -10.05
C ASN A 68 -0.92 10.74 -11.12
N ASP A 69 -0.01 10.12 -11.88
CA ASP A 69 0.63 10.76 -13.03
C ASP A 69 -0.29 10.74 -14.27
N ASP A 70 -0.62 9.55 -14.77
CA ASP A 70 -1.40 9.37 -16.01
C ASP A 70 -2.67 8.52 -15.83
N GLU A 71 -3.09 8.32 -14.58
CA GLU A 71 -4.14 7.37 -14.18
C GLU A 71 -3.83 5.92 -14.55
N LYS A 72 -2.56 5.60 -14.87
CA LYS A 72 -2.11 4.27 -15.26
C LYS A 72 -0.94 3.81 -14.39
N ILE A 73 -0.70 2.51 -14.46
CA ILE A 73 0.56 1.92 -14.00
C ILE A 73 1.12 1.19 -15.22
N SER A 74 2.19 1.73 -15.76
CA SER A 74 2.98 1.16 -16.83
C SER A 74 3.61 -0.17 -16.41
N ASN A 75 4.09 -0.93 -17.40
CA ASN A 75 4.79 -2.19 -17.13
C ASN A 75 6.09 -1.98 -16.33
N GLU A 76 6.73 -0.82 -16.47
CA GLU A 76 7.98 -0.50 -15.76
C GLU A 76 7.71 -0.20 -14.27
N GLU A 77 6.72 0.66 -13.99
CA GLU A 77 6.25 0.95 -12.65
C GLU A 77 5.75 -0.33 -11.94
N LEU A 78 5.02 -1.18 -12.67
CA LEU A 78 4.58 -2.47 -12.16
C LEU A 78 5.76 -3.39 -11.83
N LYS A 79 6.78 -3.47 -12.69
CA LYS A 79 8.00 -4.25 -12.40
C LYS A 79 8.69 -3.73 -11.14
N ASN A 80 8.70 -2.41 -10.95
CA ASN A 80 9.30 -1.80 -9.78
C ASN A 80 8.54 -2.14 -8.48
N ILE A 81 7.20 -2.02 -8.49
CA ILE A 81 6.36 -2.43 -7.36
C ILE A 81 6.60 -3.90 -7.01
N LYS A 82 6.63 -4.78 -8.02
CA LYS A 82 6.89 -6.21 -7.82
C LYS A 82 8.25 -6.49 -7.20
N ARG A 83 9.28 -5.73 -7.59
CA ARG A 83 10.63 -5.85 -7.04
C ARG A 83 10.62 -5.52 -5.54
N VAL A 84 10.06 -4.36 -5.16
CA VAL A 84 9.94 -3.95 -3.75
C VAL A 84 9.14 -4.97 -2.94
N ASN A 85 8.00 -5.44 -3.48
CA ASN A 85 7.17 -6.46 -2.84
C ASN A 85 7.94 -7.78 -2.62
N LYS A 86 8.80 -8.17 -3.56
CA LYS A 86 9.61 -9.39 -3.46
C LYS A 86 10.74 -9.25 -2.43
N GLU A 87 11.40 -8.09 -2.39
CA GLU A 87 12.48 -7.79 -1.44
C GLU A 87 11.97 -7.81 0.01
N GLU A 88 10.74 -7.33 0.22
CA GLU A 88 10.15 -7.18 1.55
C GLU A 88 9.14 -8.26 1.93
N LYS A 89 9.02 -9.30 1.11
CA LYS A 89 7.98 -10.33 1.24
C LYS A 89 7.91 -10.97 2.62
N ARG A 90 9.05 -11.08 3.33
CA ARG A 90 9.12 -11.68 4.66
C ARG A 90 8.38 -10.89 5.74
N TYR A 91 8.16 -9.60 5.53
CA TYR A 91 7.51 -8.70 6.48
C TYR A 91 6.02 -8.52 6.23
N LEU A 92 5.54 -8.92 5.05
CA LEU A 92 4.16 -8.74 4.63
C LEU A 92 3.38 -10.04 4.83
N THR A 93 2.18 -9.88 5.39
CA THR A 93 1.22 -10.97 5.53
C THR A 93 0.31 -11.03 4.31
N ASN A 94 -0.47 -12.11 4.20
CA ASN A 94 -1.48 -12.22 3.15
C ASN A 94 -2.52 -11.10 3.25
N ASP A 95 -2.87 -10.66 4.46
CA ASP A 95 -3.84 -9.59 4.68
C ASP A 95 -3.28 -8.24 4.21
N ASP A 96 -2.00 -7.95 4.44
CA ASP A 96 -1.37 -6.74 3.89
C ASP A 96 -1.38 -6.74 2.36
N HIS A 97 -1.08 -7.89 1.75
CA HIS A 97 -1.12 -8.02 0.30
C HIS A 97 -2.54 -7.83 -0.24
N MET A 98 -3.56 -8.29 0.47
CA MET A 98 -4.96 -8.06 0.11
C MET A 98 -5.36 -6.59 0.26
N GLU A 99 -4.89 -5.90 1.28
CA GLU A 99 -5.12 -4.46 1.42
C GLU A 99 -4.45 -3.66 0.30
N ILE A 100 -3.18 -3.95 0.01
CA ILE A 100 -2.43 -3.33 -1.09
C ILE A 100 -3.12 -3.61 -2.43
N TYR A 101 -3.57 -4.84 -2.64
CA TYR A 101 -4.36 -5.21 -3.82
C TYR A 101 -5.66 -4.41 -3.92
N ASN A 102 -6.42 -4.34 -2.83
CA ASN A 102 -7.71 -3.66 -2.80
C ASN A 102 -7.58 -2.19 -3.17
N LEU A 103 -6.53 -1.52 -2.67
CA LEU A 103 -6.23 -0.17 -3.10
C LEU A 103 -5.96 -0.06 -4.59
N ALA A 104 -5.15 -0.98 -5.11
CA ALA A 104 -4.74 -0.93 -6.48
C ALA A 104 -5.89 -1.23 -7.46
N VAL A 105 -6.92 -1.95 -6.99
CA VAL A 105 -8.17 -2.17 -7.73
C VAL A 105 -9.12 -0.98 -7.63
N LYS A 106 -9.25 -0.37 -6.44
CA LYS A 106 -10.28 0.65 -6.17
C LYS A 106 -9.90 2.07 -6.61
N LYS A 107 -8.69 2.28 -7.16
CA LYS A 107 -8.09 3.61 -7.42
C LYS A 107 -8.02 4.41 -6.12
N MET A 108 -6.84 4.50 -5.54
CA MET A 108 -6.67 5.20 -4.27
C MET A 108 -6.66 6.72 -4.49
N THR A 109 -7.75 7.38 -4.14
CA THR A 109 -7.80 8.85 -4.08
C THR A 109 -6.99 9.35 -2.87
N LEU A 110 -6.55 10.61 -2.93
CA LEU A 110 -5.87 11.27 -1.81
C LEU A 110 -6.67 11.15 -0.51
N SER A 111 -7.96 11.46 -0.56
CA SER A 111 -8.85 11.37 0.61
C SER A 111 -8.94 9.96 1.19
N ALA A 112 -9.04 8.93 0.35
CA ALA A 112 -9.08 7.55 0.80
C ALA A 112 -7.77 7.10 1.43
N PHE A 113 -6.63 7.58 0.90
CA PHE A 113 -5.32 7.27 1.47
C PHE A 113 -5.09 7.95 2.83
N LEU A 114 -5.42 9.23 2.94
CA LEU A 114 -5.32 9.98 4.20
C LEU A 114 -6.25 9.38 5.27
N GLU A 115 -7.45 8.98 4.88
CA GLU A 115 -8.41 8.33 5.77
C GLU A 115 -7.90 6.95 6.22
N TYR A 116 -7.28 6.17 5.34
CA TYR A 116 -6.64 4.90 5.71
C TYR A 116 -5.53 5.13 6.75
N ILE A 117 -4.65 6.12 6.54
CA ILE A 117 -3.56 6.43 7.48
C ILE A 117 -4.12 6.81 8.85
N ARG A 118 -5.19 7.61 8.88
CA ARG A 118 -5.89 8.02 10.10
C ARG A 118 -6.52 6.84 10.83
N GLN A 119 -7.22 5.96 10.12
CA GLN A 119 -7.89 4.79 10.70
C GLN A 119 -6.90 3.80 11.30
N GLN A 120 -5.70 3.69 10.74
CA GLN A 120 -4.62 2.85 11.26
C GLN A 120 -3.81 3.52 12.38
N GLU A 121 -4.13 4.77 12.74
CA GLU A 121 -3.44 5.56 13.78
C GLU A 121 -1.93 5.66 13.53
N TYR A 122 -1.52 5.70 12.25
CA TYR A 122 -0.11 5.83 11.91
C TYR A 122 0.41 7.21 12.29
N LYS A 123 1.54 7.23 13.00
CA LYS A 123 2.25 8.45 13.36
C LYS A 123 2.84 9.12 12.12
N GLU A 124 2.99 10.44 12.16
CA GLU A 124 3.67 11.19 11.10
C GLU A 124 5.08 10.67 10.81
N SER A 125 5.79 10.16 11.82
CA SER A 125 7.13 9.59 11.66
C SER A 125 7.16 8.39 10.72
N ILE A 126 6.24 7.42 10.88
CA ILE A 126 6.22 6.22 10.04
C ILE A 126 5.77 6.55 8.61
N PHE A 127 4.88 7.54 8.47
CA PHE A 127 4.47 8.04 7.15
C PHE A 127 5.64 8.69 6.40
N ASN A 128 6.41 9.54 7.08
CA ASN A 128 7.58 10.19 6.49
C ASN A 128 8.65 9.17 6.09
N ASP A 129 8.93 8.20 6.96
CA ASP A 129 9.87 7.11 6.66
C ASP A 129 9.39 6.27 5.46
N ALA A 130 8.08 6.01 5.37
CA ALA A 130 7.48 5.29 4.24
C ALA A 130 7.61 6.06 2.93
N CYS A 131 7.42 7.40 2.96
CA CYS A 131 7.66 8.25 1.81
C CYS A 131 9.12 8.22 1.36
N ASP A 132 10.07 8.26 2.31
CA ASP A 132 11.50 8.23 1.99
C ASP A 132 11.91 6.87 1.44
N ARG A 133 11.32 5.79 1.97
CA ARG A 133 11.50 4.43 1.42
C ARG A 133 10.93 4.32 0.01
N ALA A 134 9.70 4.81 -0.22
CA ALA A 134 9.08 4.84 -1.53
C ALA A 134 9.95 5.62 -2.52
N LYS A 135 10.44 6.82 -2.14
CA LYS A 135 11.32 7.65 -2.96
C LYS A 135 12.59 6.93 -3.39
N LYS A 136 13.24 6.17 -2.49
CA LYS A 136 14.43 5.38 -2.81
C LYS A 136 14.16 4.30 -3.84
N SER A 137 12.97 3.70 -3.80
CA SER A 137 12.57 2.65 -4.73
C SER A 137 11.99 3.19 -6.03
N MET A 138 11.47 4.42 -6.03
CA MET A 138 10.75 5.04 -7.15
C MET A 138 11.64 5.24 -8.38
N ILE A 139 11.02 5.14 -9.55
CA ILE A 139 11.65 5.49 -10.83
C ILE A 139 11.95 6.99 -10.81
N LYS A 140 13.15 7.39 -11.23
CA LYS A 140 13.54 8.81 -11.24
C LYS A 140 12.69 9.57 -12.25
N ASN A 141 11.76 10.39 -11.76
CA ASN A 141 10.91 11.25 -12.57
C ASN A 141 10.49 12.45 -11.72
N ARG A 142 10.64 13.67 -12.25
CA ARG A 142 10.29 14.91 -11.55
C ARG A 142 8.80 15.01 -11.23
N VAL A 143 7.94 14.41 -12.06
CA VAL A 143 6.49 14.40 -11.80
C VAL A 143 6.18 13.56 -10.58
N TYR A 144 6.77 12.37 -10.46
CA TYR A 144 6.61 11.51 -9.29
C TYR A 144 7.16 12.16 -8.01
N ASP A 145 8.32 12.84 -8.09
CA ASP A 145 8.86 13.59 -6.96
C ASP A 145 7.90 14.70 -6.51
N LYS A 146 7.25 15.39 -7.45
CA LYS A 146 6.23 16.40 -7.15
C LYS A 146 4.99 15.79 -6.50
N ILE A 147 4.43 14.72 -7.07
CA ILE A 147 3.24 14.03 -6.51
C ILE A 147 3.53 13.55 -5.08
N LEU A 148 4.73 13.02 -4.82
CA LEU A 148 5.14 12.61 -3.47
C LEU A 148 5.27 13.80 -2.51
N ALA A 149 5.80 14.93 -2.97
CA ALA A 149 5.89 16.14 -2.16
C ALA A 149 4.51 16.70 -1.82
N ASP A 150 3.61 16.78 -2.82
CA ASP A 150 2.22 17.22 -2.65
C ASP A 150 1.50 16.30 -1.64
N LEU A 151 1.71 14.99 -1.72
CA LEU A 151 1.17 14.03 -0.76
C LEU A 151 1.66 14.28 0.68
N LYS A 152 2.94 14.62 0.87
CA LYS A 152 3.49 14.97 2.20
C LYS A 152 2.85 16.26 2.73
N GLU A 153 2.67 17.27 1.89
CA GLU A 153 2.03 18.52 2.29
C GLU A 153 0.57 18.32 2.68
N GLU A 154 -0.19 17.56 1.90
CA GLU A 154 -1.59 17.26 2.16
C GLU A 154 -1.76 16.46 3.46
N PHE A 155 -0.89 15.48 3.72
CA PHE A 155 -0.87 14.77 5.00
C PHE A 155 -0.62 15.72 6.19
N LYS A 156 0.32 16.66 6.04
CA LYS A 156 0.64 17.66 7.08
C LYS A 156 -0.52 18.62 7.33
N ARG A 157 -1.30 18.96 6.30
CA ARG A 157 -2.52 19.78 6.45
C ARG A 157 -3.63 18.99 7.14
N TYR A 158 -3.77 17.71 6.80
CA TYR A 158 -4.79 16.82 7.35
C TYR A 158 -4.54 16.44 8.83
N SER A 159 -3.27 16.47 9.25
CA SER A 159 -2.86 16.10 10.62
C SER A 159 -2.86 17.28 11.61
N LYS A 160 -3.24 18.48 11.17
CA LYS A 160 -3.41 19.68 12.02
C LYS A 160 -4.85 19.82 12.48
#